data_AF-A0A2V6RWK7-F1
#
_entry.id   AF-A0A2V6RWK7-F1
#
_cell.length_a   1.000
_cell.length_b   1.000
_cell.length_c   1.000
_cell.angle_alpha   90.00
_cell.angle_beta   90.00
_cell.angle_gamma   90.00
#
_symmetry.space_group_name_H-M   'P 1'
#
loop_
_entity.id
_entity.type
_entity.pdbx_description
1 polymer ?
#
loop_
_entity_poly.entity_id
_entity_poly.type
_entity_poly.pdbx_seq_one_letter_code
_entity_poly.pdbx_strand_id
1 'polypeptide(L)'
;MRPALGAVLLGALLAAPPAWAATPLALVPPPPELTALIPFAETPLDKPPVGVRELPLPEGPTDLPPFPPATIVAPWSSKPTAVLAQPAPLACVGAFFGVAAAALECGQARIAKGEYDDAAKALEQAARSGEEKDVVLEARYWLGETYWQLGRAESADRLFRQVVQTAPKASAFGLWATHSGGWTALRTGDAIRARDTFAQLLAGAVPAAMEPWARHGLGLASYALGRYDEAVAAWEALRSRGAPGSLARDVGFWLGEALGRVGRYDRAA
;
A
#
# COMPACT_ATOMS: atom_id res chain seq x y z
N MET A 1 56.86 -20.45 -32.58
CA MET A 1 58.00 -21.31 -32.95
C MET A 1 57.71 -22.72 -32.42
N ARG A 2 57.46 -23.69 -33.31
CA ARG A 2 57.56 -25.15 -33.02
C ARG A 2 59.03 -25.55 -33.26
N PRO A 3 59.63 -26.61 -32.67
CA PRO A 3 59.12 -27.99 -32.52
C PRO A 3 59.47 -28.58 -31.11
N ALA A 4 59.34 -29.85 -30.71
CA ALA A 4 59.77 -31.14 -31.27
C ALA A 4 59.15 -32.27 -30.39
N LEU A 5 58.63 -33.36 -30.96
CA LEU A 5 59.27 -34.69 -31.04
C LEU A 5 59.92 -35.08 -29.69
N GLY A 6 59.44 -36.03 -28.88
CA GLY A 6 58.85 -37.32 -29.19
C GLY A 6 59.92 -38.41 -29.03
N ALA A 7 59.86 -39.22 -27.96
CA ALA A 7 60.36 -40.61 -27.90
C ALA A 7 60.32 -41.14 -26.45
N VAL A 8 59.57 -42.21 -26.16
CA VAL A 8 59.99 -43.62 -26.01
C VAL A 8 60.51 -43.96 -24.60
N LEU A 9 60.27 -45.21 -24.18
CA LEU A 9 60.73 -45.95 -22.97
C LEU A 9 59.75 -45.81 -21.79
N LEU A 10 58.85 -46.75 -21.46
CA LEU A 10 58.89 -48.23 -21.42
C LEU A 10 60.13 -48.82 -20.73
N GLY A 11 59.92 -49.31 -19.51
CA GLY A 11 60.65 -50.45 -18.95
C GLY A 11 61.35 -50.19 -17.63
N ALA A 12 60.76 -50.70 -16.55
CA ALA A 12 61.45 -51.58 -15.58
C ALA A 12 60.50 -51.82 -14.40
N LEU A 13 59.82 -52.96 -14.33
CA LEU A 13 60.30 -54.27 -13.90
C LEU A 13 60.17 -54.48 -12.37
N LEU A 14 59.61 -55.65 -12.05
CA LEU A 14 59.87 -56.48 -10.87
C LEU A 14 59.07 -56.18 -9.60
N ALA A 15 58.01 -56.97 -9.40
CA ALA A 15 58.02 -58.00 -8.37
C ALA A 15 56.75 -58.86 -8.50
N ALA A 16 56.89 -60.10 -8.97
CA ALA A 16 55.83 -61.09 -8.91
C ALA A 16 56.01 -61.96 -7.65
N PRO A 17 55.04 -62.00 -6.73
CA PRO A 17 54.95 -63.03 -5.70
C PRO A 17 54.18 -64.27 -6.23
N PRO A 18 54.28 -65.42 -5.55
CA PRO A 18 54.15 -66.74 -6.15
C PRO A 18 52.72 -67.17 -6.45
N ALA A 19 52.61 -68.07 -7.43
CA ALA A 19 51.39 -68.65 -7.94
C ALA A 19 50.61 -69.41 -6.85
N TRP A 20 49.41 -68.93 -6.53
CA TRP A 20 48.36 -69.79 -6.02
C TRP A 20 47.69 -70.48 -7.21
N ALA A 21 47.70 -71.81 -7.17
CA ALA A 21 46.95 -72.63 -8.11
C ALA A 21 45.47 -72.25 -8.03
N ALA A 22 44.93 -71.75 -9.14
CA ALA A 22 43.50 -71.46 -9.25
C ALA A 22 42.73 -72.78 -9.23
N THR A 23 41.86 -72.94 -8.24
CA THR A 23 40.80 -73.95 -8.24
C THR A 23 40.02 -73.83 -9.55
N PRO A 24 39.79 -74.91 -10.31
CA PRO A 24 38.97 -74.84 -11.51
C PRO A 24 37.55 -74.44 -11.09
N LEU A 25 37.12 -73.26 -11.54
CA LEU A 25 35.74 -72.81 -11.38
C LEU A 25 34.82 -73.85 -12.01
N ALA A 26 33.78 -74.24 -11.26
CA ALA A 26 32.73 -75.10 -11.79
C ALA A 26 32.19 -74.50 -13.09
N LEU A 27 32.04 -75.34 -14.11
CA LEU A 27 31.56 -74.94 -15.43
C LEU A 27 30.10 -74.51 -15.27
N VAL A 28 29.87 -73.20 -15.07
CA VAL A 28 28.53 -72.63 -15.05
C VAL A 28 28.09 -72.54 -16.51
N PRO A 29 27.11 -73.33 -16.96
CA PRO A 29 26.62 -73.20 -18.32
C PRO A 29 26.09 -71.77 -18.51
N PRO A 30 26.26 -71.17 -19.71
CA PRO A 30 25.69 -69.87 -19.98
C PRO A 30 24.17 -69.92 -19.73
N PRO A 31 23.56 -68.83 -19.23
CA PRO A 31 22.12 -68.79 -19.06
C PRO A 31 21.45 -69.11 -20.39
N PRO A 32 20.29 -69.81 -20.38
CA PRO A 32 19.61 -70.17 -21.61
C PRO A 32 19.30 -68.93 -22.44
N GLU A 33 19.40 -69.02 -23.77
CA GLU A 33 19.00 -67.99 -24.72
C GLU A 33 17.49 -67.75 -24.59
N LEU A 34 17.10 -66.75 -23.79
CA LEU A 34 15.70 -66.38 -23.57
C LEU A 34 15.11 -65.60 -24.76
N THR A 35 15.96 -65.14 -25.69
CA THR A 35 15.60 -64.33 -26.86
C THR A 35 14.60 -65.02 -27.79
N ALA A 36 14.57 -66.36 -27.80
CA ALA A 36 13.63 -67.15 -28.60
C ALA A 36 12.32 -67.51 -27.85
N LEU A 37 12.24 -67.28 -26.53
CA LEU A 37 11.09 -67.67 -25.70
C LEU A 37 10.08 -66.54 -25.49
N ILE A 38 10.43 -65.31 -25.85
CA ILE A 38 9.52 -64.17 -25.82
C ILE A 38 9.54 -63.57 -27.22
N PRO A 39 8.48 -63.74 -28.04
CA PRO A 39 8.39 -62.96 -29.26
C PRO A 39 8.34 -61.50 -28.85
N PHE A 40 9.35 -60.72 -29.22
CA PHE A 40 9.25 -59.27 -29.16
C PHE A 40 8.16 -58.87 -30.15
N ALA A 41 6.93 -58.75 -29.67
CA ALA A 41 5.90 -58.07 -30.42
C ALA A 41 6.36 -56.61 -30.51
N GLU A 42 6.76 -56.18 -31.70
CA GLU A 42 6.84 -54.75 -32.03
C GLU A 42 5.41 -54.21 -31.92
N THR A 43 4.98 -53.85 -30.72
CA THR A 43 3.78 -53.03 -30.57
C THR A 43 4.04 -51.74 -31.34
N PRO A 44 3.14 -51.31 -32.24
CA PRO A 44 3.31 -50.04 -32.94
C PRO A 44 3.64 -48.93 -31.94
N LEU A 45 4.73 -48.21 -32.15
CA LEU A 45 5.14 -47.07 -31.31
C LEU A 45 4.15 -45.90 -31.42
N ASP A 46 3.22 -45.97 -32.36
CA ASP A 46 2.14 -45.02 -32.50
C ASP A 46 1.09 -45.26 -31.42
N LYS A 47 1.15 -44.41 -30.39
CA LYS A 47 0.07 -44.26 -29.43
C LYS A 47 -1.23 -44.05 -30.21
N PRO A 48 -2.27 -44.89 -30.04
CA PRO A 48 -3.54 -44.69 -30.72
C PRO A 48 -4.05 -43.29 -30.39
N PRO A 49 -4.66 -42.56 -31.34
CA PRO A 49 -5.17 -41.23 -31.09
C PRO A 49 -6.14 -41.31 -29.91
N VAL A 50 -5.74 -40.72 -28.79
CA VAL A 50 -6.63 -40.57 -27.65
C VAL A 50 -7.67 -39.58 -28.14
N GLY A 51 -8.89 -40.06 -28.38
CA GLY A 51 -10.02 -39.18 -28.62
C GLY A 51 -10.14 -38.27 -27.41
N VAL A 52 -9.68 -37.03 -27.53
CA VAL A 52 -9.96 -35.99 -26.54
C VAL A 52 -11.44 -35.74 -26.68
N ARG A 53 -12.24 -36.51 -25.93
CA ARG A 53 -13.64 -36.18 -25.74
C ARG A 53 -13.60 -34.85 -25.01
N GLU A 54 -13.90 -33.76 -25.71
CA GLU A 54 -14.18 -32.47 -25.09
C GLU A 54 -15.30 -32.73 -24.10
N LEU A 55 -14.92 -32.90 -22.84
CA LEU A 55 -15.87 -32.87 -21.76
C LEU A 55 -16.40 -31.44 -21.78
N PRO A 56 -17.72 -31.23 -21.93
CA PRO A 56 -18.26 -29.89 -21.83
C PRO A 56 -17.79 -29.33 -20.48
N LEU A 57 -17.20 -28.13 -20.52
CA LEU A 57 -16.88 -27.44 -19.29
C LEU A 57 -18.17 -27.41 -18.47
N PRO A 58 -18.12 -27.82 -17.18
CA PRO A 58 -19.29 -27.69 -16.33
C PRO A 58 -19.77 -26.24 -16.41
N GLU A 59 -21.09 -26.03 -16.43
CA GLU A 59 -21.62 -24.68 -16.35
C GLU A 59 -20.96 -24.00 -15.15
N GLY A 60 -20.29 -22.87 -15.40
CA GLY A 60 -19.67 -22.09 -14.34
C GLY A 60 -20.74 -21.77 -13.29
N PRO A 61 -20.37 -21.61 -12.00
CA PRO A 61 -21.33 -21.29 -10.96
C PRO A 61 -22.18 -20.09 -11.41
N THR A 62 -23.48 -20.33 -11.61
CA THR A 62 -24.40 -19.37 -12.23
C THR A 62 -24.59 -18.13 -11.33
N ASP A 63 -24.39 -18.30 -10.03
CA ASP A 63 -24.45 -17.24 -9.03
C ASP A 63 -23.24 -17.34 -8.09
N LEU A 64 -22.18 -16.58 -8.38
CA LEU A 64 -21.18 -16.26 -7.35
C LEU A 64 -21.81 -15.23 -6.40
N PRO A 65 -21.69 -15.40 -5.06
CA PRO A 65 -22.17 -14.39 -4.14
C PRO A 65 -21.48 -13.05 -4.44
N PRO A 66 -22.18 -11.92 -4.28
CA PRO A 66 -21.59 -10.61 -4.55
C PRO A 66 -20.36 -10.44 -3.66
N PHE A 67 -19.23 -10.06 -4.26
CA PHE A 67 -18.02 -9.75 -3.51
C PHE A 67 -18.33 -8.65 -2.48
N PRO A 68 -17.86 -8.75 -1.23
CA PRO A 68 -18.06 -7.70 -0.25
C PRO A 68 -17.45 -6.38 -0.73
N PRO A 69 -18.01 -5.21 -0.37
CA PRO A 69 -17.40 -3.91 -0.65
C PRO A 69 -15.96 -3.85 -0.19
N ALA A 70 -15.11 -3.19 -0.99
CA ALA A 70 -13.74 -2.96 -0.62
C ALA A 70 -13.68 -2.15 0.68
N THR A 71 -12.89 -2.64 1.64
CA THR A 71 -12.68 -1.93 2.91
C THR A 71 -11.91 -0.65 2.65
N ILE A 72 -12.46 0.48 3.09
CA ILE A 72 -11.76 1.76 3.01
C ILE A 72 -10.65 1.78 4.06
N VAL A 73 -9.41 1.84 3.58
CA VAL A 73 -8.24 2.13 4.39
C VAL A 73 -7.85 3.57 4.09
N ALA A 74 -8.22 4.51 4.97
CA ALA A 74 -7.94 5.93 4.76
C ALA A 74 -6.42 6.15 4.61
N PRO A 75 -5.97 7.02 3.68
CA PRO A 75 -4.56 7.27 3.44
C PRO A 75 -3.87 7.76 4.71
N TRP A 76 -2.96 6.95 5.27
CA TRP A 76 -2.47 7.18 6.63
C TRP A 76 -1.67 8.47 6.80
N SER A 77 -0.91 8.87 5.79
CA SER A 77 -0.01 10.03 5.87
C SER A 77 0.04 10.90 4.61
N SER A 78 -0.62 10.50 3.52
CA SER A 78 -0.41 11.14 2.21
C SER A 78 -1.28 12.37 1.94
N LYS A 79 -2.27 12.66 2.80
CA LYS A 79 -3.11 13.87 2.63
C LYS A 79 -2.28 15.15 2.84
N PRO A 80 -2.58 16.22 2.10
CA PRO A 80 -1.91 17.50 2.28
C PRO A 80 -2.30 18.12 3.63
N THR A 81 -1.40 18.94 4.15
CA THR A 81 -1.57 19.74 5.36
C THR A 81 -1.34 21.22 5.03
N ALA A 82 -1.60 22.09 6.01
CA ALA A 82 -1.08 23.45 5.95
C ALA A 82 0.45 23.44 5.74
N VAL A 83 1.00 24.55 5.25
CA VAL A 83 2.44 24.70 5.06
C VAL A 83 3.09 24.85 6.43
N LEU A 84 4.09 24.01 6.73
CA LEU A 84 4.91 24.16 7.93
C LEU A 84 5.75 25.44 7.80
N ALA A 85 5.69 26.30 8.81
CA ALA A 85 6.59 27.44 8.90
C ALA A 85 8.04 26.97 9.12
N GLN A 86 9.01 27.75 8.66
CA GLN A 86 10.42 27.50 8.94
C GLN A 86 10.67 27.82 10.43
N PRO A 87 11.10 26.83 11.24
CA PRO A 87 11.30 27.07 12.67
C PRO A 87 12.48 28.01 12.90
N ALA A 88 12.33 28.94 13.85
CA ALA A 88 13.43 29.81 14.25
C ALA A 88 14.59 28.99 14.86
N PRO A 89 15.84 29.48 14.74
CA PRO A 89 16.95 28.86 15.44
C PRO A 89 16.66 28.84 16.95
N LEU A 90 16.90 27.70 17.60
CA LEU A 90 16.69 27.48 19.05
C LEU A 90 15.23 27.52 19.52
N ALA A 91 14.23 27.35 18.64
CA ALA A 91 12.80 27.30 19.03
C ALA A 91 12.53 26.33 20.21
N CYS A 92 13.18 25.17 20.21
CA CYS A 92 13.03 24.19 21.29
C CYS A 92 13.66 24.59 22.63
N VAL A 93 14.62 25.54 22.63
CA VAL A 93 15.16 26.11 23.88
C VAL A 93 14.14 27.07 24.49
N GLY A 94 13.47 27.90 23.68
CA GLY A 94 12.42 28.80 24.15
C GLY A 94 11.20 28.05 24.71
N ALA A 95 10.87 26.89 24.13
CA ALA A 95 9.82 26.01 24.63
C ALA A 95 10.07 25.56 26.09
N PHE A 96 11.33 25.29 26.47
CA PHE A 96 11.69 24.90 27.85
C PHE A 96 11.27 25.96 28.89
N PHE A 97 11.25 27.24 28.50
CA PHE A 97 10.89 28.36 29.38
C PHE A 97 9.40 28.72 29.37
N GLY A 98 8.53 27.90 28.76
CA GLY A 98 7.08 28.12 28.84
C GLY A 98 6.50 29.03 27.76
N VAL A 99 7.30 29.51 26.80
CA VAL A 99 6.82 30.42 25.74
C VAL A 99 5.98 29.63 24.72
N ALA A 100 4.69 29.96 24.61
CA ALA A 100 3.75 29.22 23.76
C ALA A 100 4.14 29.26 22.27
N ALA A 101 4.55 30.42 21.75
CA ALA A 101 5.02 30.55 20.37
C ALA A 101 6.28 29.70 20.10
N ALA A 102 7.26 29.71 21.01
CA ALA A 102 8.45 28.88 20.87
C ALA A 102 8.13 27.37 20.98
N ALA A 103 7.17 26.99 21.83
CA ALA A 103 6.68 25.62 21.92
C ALA A 103 5.97 25.17 20.63
N LEU A 104 5.19 26.05 20.00
CA LEU A 104 4.59 25.81 18.68
C LEU A 104 5.67 25.58 17.62
N GLU A 105 6.65 26.48 17.50
CA GLU A 105 7.74 26.36 16.54
C GLU A 105 8.60 25.11 16.78
N CYS A 106 8.87 24.76 18.05
CA CYS A 106 9.55 23.51 18.38
C CYS A 106 8.74 22.29 17.93
N GLY A 107 7.42 22.32 18.13
CA GLY A 107 6.50 21.30 17.63
C GLY A 107 6.59 21.12 16.11
N GLN A 108 6.52 22.22 15.36
CA GLN A 108 6.64 22.21 13.90
C GLN A 108 8.00 21.70 13.42
N ALA A 109 9.09 22.11 14.09
CA ALA A 109 10.44 21.63 13.79
C ALA A 109 10.55 20.11 13.96
N ARG A 110 9.89 19.56 14.97
CA ARG A 110 9.86 18.12 15.24
C ARG A 110 8.98 17.37 14.24
N ILE A 111 7.85 17.94 13.82
CA ILE A 111 7.04 17.39 12.70
C ILE A 111 7.90 17.29 11.44
N ALA A 112 8.66 18.34 11.10
CA ALA A 112 9.52 18.34 9.91
C ALA A 112 10.62 17.25 9.96
N LYS A 113 11.01 16.82 11.16
CA LYS A 113 11.95 15.70 11.38
C LYS A 113 11.27 14.33 11.50
N GLY A 114 9.93 14.26 11.53
CA GLY A 114 9.17 13.03 11.77
C GLY A 114 9.14 12.58 13.25
N GLU A 115 9.57 13.43 14.18
CA GLU A 115 9.61 13.16 15.62
C GLU A 115 8.23 13.41 16.27
N TYR A 116 7.21 12.66 15.87
CA TYR A 116 5.81 12.97 16.20
C TYR A 116 5.48 12.90 17.70
N ASP A 117 6.05 11.96 18.45
CA ASP A 117 5.80 11.87 19.91
C ASP A 117 6.34 13.10 20.66
N ASP A 118 7.50 13.61 20.26
CA ASP A 118 8.07 14.81 20.88
C ASP A 118 7.40 16.09 20.36
N ALA A 119 6.98 16.11 19.09
CA ALA A 119 6.17 17.19 18.54
C ALA A 119 4.86 17.34 19.35
N ALA A 120 4.21 16.23 19.67
CA ALA A 120 2.98 16.25 20.46
C ALA A 120 3.18 16.91 21.83
N LYS A 121 4.28 16.60 22.54
CA LYS A 121 4.58 17.23 23.84
C LYS A 121 4.74 18.75 23.74
N ALA A 122 5.49 19.22 22.74
CA ALA A 122 5.71 20.65 22.53
C ALA A 122 4.42 21.39 22.12
N LEU A 123 3.61 20.76 21.26
CA LEU A 123 2.34 21.32 20.80
C LEU A 123 1.26 21.30 21.87
N GLU A 124 1.24 20.28 22.74
CA GLU A 124 0.38 20.25 23.92
C GLU A 124 0.70 21.40 24.86
N GLN A 125 1.98 21.72 25.05
CA GLN A 125 2.39 22.89 25.82
C GLN A 125 1.86 24.19 25.18
N ALA A 126 2.07 24.38 23.87
CA ALA A 126 1.58 25.55 23.16
C ALA A 126 0.04 25.68 23.19
N ALA A 127 -0.68 24.57 23.15
CA ALA A 127 -2.15 24.54 23.15
C ALA A 127 -2.77 24.73 24.55
N ARG A 128 -2.01 24.53 25.64
CA ARG A 128 -2.50 24.63 27.03
C ARG A 128 -2.42 26.05 27.62
N SER A 129 -1.57 26.93 27.09
CA SER A 129 -1.14 28.13 27.85
C SER A 129 -1.04 29.45 27.07
N GLY A 130 -1.65 29.61 25.90
CA GLY A 130 -1.55 30.88 25.17
C GLY A 130 -2.62 31.90 25.60
N GLU A 131 -2.20 33.07 26.08
CA GLU A 131 -3.02 34.30 26.03
C GLU A 131 -3.32 34.67 24.55
N GLU A 132 -2.44 34.26 23.65
CA GLU A 132 -2.52 34.46 22.21
C GLU A 132 -3.40 33.39 21.54
N LYS A 133 -4.62 33.79 21.17
CA LYS A 133 -5.62 32.90 20.55
C LYS A 133 -5.13 32.27 19.25
N ASP A 134 -4.36 33.00 18.45
CA ASP A 134 -3.87 32.54 17.16
C ASP A 134 -2.82 31.42 17.31
N VAL A 135 -1.89 31.56 18.27
CA VAL A 135 -0.90 30.53 18.61
C VAL A 135 -1.60 29.26 19.10
N VAL A 136 -2.59 29.40 19.98
CA VAL A 136 -3.34 28.24 20.50
C VAL A 136 -4.11 27.53 19.37
N LEU A 137 -4.71 28.29 18.47
CA LEU A 137 -5.45 27.76 17.33
C LEU A 137 -4.55 26.97 16.39
N GLU A 138 -3.40 27.54 16.03
CA GLU A 138 -2.40 26.89 15.19
C GLU A 138 -1.78 25.66 15.89
N ALA A 139 -1.45 25.76 17.18
CA ALA A 139 -0.95 24.64 17.97
C ALA A 139 -1.94 23.47 18.01
N ARG A 140 -3.24 23.73 18.17
CA ARG A 140 -4.28 22.69 18.12
C ARG A 140 -4.37 22.03 16.75
N TYR A 141 -4.25 22.81 15.67
CA TYR A 141 -4.22 22.25 14.32
C TYR A 141 -3.03 21.30 14.14
N TRP A 142 -1.82 21.75 14.44
CA TRP A 142 -0.61 20.93 14.30
C TRP A 142 -0.58 19.74 15.25
N LEU A 143 -1.13 19.88 16.46
CA LEU A 143 -1.29 18.74 17.37
C LEU A 143 -2.28 17.71 16.80
N GLY A 144 -3.34 18.16 16.14
CA GLY A 144 -4.28 17.30 15.43
C GLY A 144 -3.61 16.52 14.30
N GLU A 145 -2.81 17.20 13.48
CA GLU A 145 -2.02 16.56 12.41
C GLU A 145 -0.99 15.57 12.99
N THR A 146 -0.36 15.92 14.11
CA THR A 146 0.59 15.05 14.81
C THR A 146 -0.09 13.77 15.32
N TYR A 147 -1.26 13.91 15.95
CA TYR A 147 -2.05 12.75 16.39
C TYR A 147 -2.56 11.91 15.23
N TRP A 148 -2.87 12.50 14.07
CA TRP A 148 -3.21 11.77 12.86
C TRP A 148 -2.05 10.85 12.40
N GLN A 149 -0.82 11.40 12.38
CA GLN A 149 0.40 10.64 12.05
C GLN A 149 0.68 9.53 13.07
N LEU A 150 0.39 9.77 14.35
CA LEU A 150 0.49 8.76 15.42
C LEU A 150 -0.65 7.73 15.42
N GLY A 151 -1.57 7.77 14.45
CA GLY A 151 -2.71 6.85 14.38
C GLY A 151 -3.85 7.14 15.36
N ARG A 152 -3.76 8.22 16.16
CA ARG A 152 -4.73 8.59 17.20
C ARG A 152 -5.88 9.41 16.62
N ALA A 153 -6.72 8.78 15.81
CA ALA A 153 -7.77 9.41 15.00
C ALA A 153 -8.77 10.22 15.83
N GLU A 154 -9.23 9.68 16.95
CA GLU A 154 -10.24 10.30 17.81
C GLU A 154 -9.69 11.55 18.50
N SER A 155 -8.41 11.51 18.90
CA SER A 155 -7.74 12.67 19.49
C SER A 155 -7.50 13.77 18.45
N ALA A 156 -7.13 13.39 17.22
CA ALA A 156 -7.02 14.32 16.10
C ALA A 156 -8.37 14.98 15.77
N ASP A 157 -9.45 14.19 15.67
CA ASP A 157 -10.81 14.68 15.39
C ASP A 157 -11.27 15.73 16.40
N ARG A 158 -11.06 15.48 17.70
CA ARG A 158 -11.41 16.45 18.76
C ARG A 158 -10.70 17.79 18.55
N LEU A 159 -9.41 17.77 18.24
CA LEU A 159 -8.63 18.99 18.02
C LEU A 159 -9.06 19.74 16.76
N PHE A 160 -9.28 19.04 15.65
CA PHE A 160 -9.75 19.69 14.43
C PHE A 160 -11.13 20.33 14.62
N ARG A 161 -12.06 19.66 15.33
CA ARG A 161 -13.35 20.27 15.67
C ARG A 161 -13.20 21.52 16.55
N GLN A 162 -12.28 21.53 17.51
CA GLN A 162 -11.99 22.72 18.32
C GLN A 162 -11.45 23.86 17.46
N VAL A 163 -10.56 23.58 16.51
CA VAL A 163 -10.07 24.59 15.56
C VAL A 163 -11.22 25.14 14.74
N VAL A 164 -12.04 24.29 14.10
CA VAL A 164 -13.19 24.73 13.29
C VAL A 164 -14.18 25.59 14.09
N GLN A 165 -14.41 25.27 15.37
CA GLN A 165 -15.31 26.03 16.24
C GLN A 165 -14.77 27.40 16.66
N THR A 166 -13.44 27.52 16.82
CA THR A 166 -12.82 28.73 17.38
C THR A 166 -12.20 29.63 16.31
N ALA A 167 -11.97 29.11 15.11
CA ALA A 167 -11.35 29.84 14.03
C ALA A 167 -12.24 30.95 13.47
N PRO A 168 -11.66 32.09 13.07
CA PRO A 168 -12.35 33.05 12.23
C PRO A 168 -12.87 32.37 10.95
N LYS A 169 -14.06 32.78 10.49
CA LYS A 169 -14.67 32.25 9.26
C LYS A 169 -13.69 32.37 8.09
N ALA A 170 -13.57 31.31 7.31
CA ALA A 170 -12.67 31.23 6.15
C ALA A 170 -11.17 31.44 6.44
N SER A 171 -10.74 31.33 7.71
CA SER A 171 -9.31 31.29 8.02
C SER A 171 -8.64 30.04 7.42
N ALA A 172 -7.35 30.15 7.11
CA ALA A 172 -6.58 29.05 6.54
C ALA A 172 -6.63 27.79 7.42
N PHE A 173 -6.38 27.93 8.73
CA PHE A 173 -6.44 26.81 9.67
C PHE A 173 -7.86 26.26 9.85
N GLY A 174 -8.90 27.10 9.77
CA GLY A 174 -10.28 26.62 9.75
C GLY A 174 -10.56 25.70 8.55
N LEU A 175 -10.09 26.07 7.35
CA LEU A 175 -10.22 25.23 6.15
C LEU A 175 -9.41 23.94 6.25
N TRP A 176 -8.14 24.01 6.68
CA TRP A 176 -7.29 22.83 6.85
C TRP A 176 -7.80 21.89 7.93
N ALA A 177 -8.31 22.41 9.05
CA ALA A 177 -8.93 21.60 10.09
C ALA A 177 -10.25 20.97 9.61
N THR A 178 -11.06 21.67 8.82
CA THR A 178 -12.28 21.10 8.21
C THR A 178 -11.92 19.93 7.29
N HIS A 179 -10.92 20.11 6.42
CA HIS A 179 -10.41 19.06 5.55
C HIS A 179 -9.95 17.83 6.36
N SER A 180 -9.10 18.03 7.36
CA SER A 180 -8.61 16.95 8.23
C SER A 180 -9.71 16.32 9.10
N GLY A 181 -10.75 17.07 9.44
CA GLY A 181 -11.98 16.59 10.07
C GLY A 181 -12.72 15.55 9.23
N GLY A 182 -12.81 15.77 7.90
CA GLY A 182 -13.40 14.79 6.99
C GLY A 182 -12.64 13.46 6.95
N TRP A 183 -11.30 13.54 6.96
CA TRP A 183 -10.43 12.35 6.99
C TRP A 183 -10.49 11.56 8.29
N THR A 184 -10.54 12.28 9.42
CA THR A 184 -10.73 11.65 10.74
C THR A 184 -12.12 11.04 10.90
N ALA A 185 -13.16 11.65 10.31
CA ALA A 185 -14.49 11.07 10.23
C ALA A 185 -14.50 9.74 9.44
N LEU A 186 -13.87 9.69 8.27
CA LEU A 186 -13.70 8.43 7.52
C LEU A 186 -12.99 7.36 8.35
N ARG A 187 -11.89 7.74 9.02
CA ARG A 187 -11.10 6.78 9.82
C ARG A 187 -11.87 6.24 11.03
N THR A 188 -12.74 7.05 11.62
CA THR A 188 -13.57 6.66 12.77
C THR A 188 -14.89 5.98 12.34
N GLY A 189 -15.10 5.76 11.04
CA GLY A 189 -16.29 5.10 10.49
C GLY A 189 -17.52 6.00 10.34
N ASP A 190 -17.41 7.30 10.64
CA ASP A 190 -18.49 8.26 10.45
C ASP A 190 -18.51 8.79 9.00
N ALA A 191 -18.95 7.92 8.09
CA ALA A 191 -19.01 8.22 6.66
C ALA A 191 -20.01 9.34 6.34
N ILE A 192 -21.08 9.49 7.14
CA ILE A 192 -22.08 10.56 6.98
C ILE A 192 -21.40 11.92 7.22
N ARG A 193 -20.74 12.08 8.38
CA ARG A 193 -20.02 13.31 8.71
C ARG A 193 -18.91 13.60 7.71
N ALA A 194 -18.17 12.56 7.29
CA ALA A 194 -17.12 12.73 6.29
C ALA A 194 -17.66 13.30 4.98
N ARG A 195 -18.73 12.70 4.43
CA ARG A 195 -19.36 13.15 3.19
C ARG A 195 -19.80 14.60 3.30
N ASP A 196 -20.54 14.93 4.37
CA ASP A 196 -21.09 16.27 4.57
C ASP A 196 -19.97 17.31 4.73
N THR A 197 -18.90 16.95 5.44
CA THR A 197 -17.72 17.81 5.63
C THR A 197 -17.02 18.11 4.31
N PHE A 198 -16.74 17.08 3.49
CA PHE A 198 -16.08 17.28 2.20
C PHE A 198 -16.99 18.01 1.19
N ALA A 199 -18.29 17.71 1.17
CA ALA A 199 -19.24 18.39 0.29
C ALA A 199 -19.34 19.88 0.64
N GLN A 200 -19.45 20.23 1.92
CA GLN A 200 -19.47 21.63 2.38
C GLN A 200 -18.16 22.34 2.05
N LEU A 201 -17.02 21.67 2.27
CA LEU A 201 -15.70 22.21 1.95
C LEU A 201 -15.55 22.52 0.46
N LEU A 202 -16.00 21.61 -0.41
CA LEU A 202 -15.95 21.75 -1.87
C LEU A 202 -16.98 22.73 -2.45
N ALA A 203 -17.98 23.16 -1.67
CA ALA A 203 -18.90 24.21 -2.06
C ALA A 203 -18.28 25.62 -1.97
N GLY A 204 -17.17 25.75 -1.22
CA GLY A 204 -16.41 27.00 -1.08
C GLY A 204 -15.10 27.01 -1.88
N ALA A 205 -14.40 28.14 -1.82
CA ALA A 205 -13.04 28.24 -2.34
C ALA A 205 -12.06 27.52 -1.41
N VAL A 206 -11.25 26.61 -1.97
CA VAL A 206 -10.26 25.82 -1.24
C VAL A 206 -8.88 25.94 -1.88
N PRO A 207 -7.78 25.73 -1.13
CA PRO A 207 -6.45 25.65 -1.72
C PRO A 207 -6.37 24.57 -2.81
N ALA A 208 -5.64 24.85 -3.90
CA ALA A 208 -5.50 23.92 -5.03
C ALA A 208 -4.94 22.55 -4.64
N ALA A 209 -4.04 22.50 -3.64
CA ALA A 209 -3.51 21.25 -3.11
C ALA A 209 -4.57 20.41 -2.36
N MET A 210 -5.59 21.05 -1.80
CA MET A 210 -6.64 20.42 -0.99
C MET A 210 -7.77 19.85 -1.87
N GLU A 211 -8.13 20.54 -2.96
CA GLU A 211 -9.29 20.21 -3.78
C GLU A 211 -9.32 18.75 -4.28
N PRO A 212 -8.21 18.17 -4.82
CA PRO A 212 -8.22 16.78 -5.28
C PRO A 212 -8.43 15.78 -4.13
N TRP A 213 -7.84 16.07 -2.97
CA TRP A 213 -7.96 15.24 -1.78
C TRP A 213 -9.36 15.30 -1.18
N ALA A 214 -9.96 16.49 -1.09
CA ALA A 214 -11.34 16.63 -0.63
C ALA A 214 -12.32 15.87 -1.54
N ARG A 215 -12.13 15.90 -2.87
CA ARG A 215 -12.94 15.06 -3.78
C ARG A 215 -12.70 13.57 -3.61
N HIS A 216 -11.46 13.16 -3.37
CA HIS A 216 -11.15 11.77 -3.11
C HIS A 216 -11.82 11.29 -1.83
N GLY A 217 -11.76 12.08 -0.76
CA GLY A 217 -12.46 11.84 0.49
C GLY A 217 -13.98 11.81 0.35
N LEU A 218 -14.57 12.70 -0.47
CA LEU A 218 -16.00 12.67 -0.80
C LEU A 218 -16.39 11.37 -1.50
N GLY A 219 -15.59 10.92 -2.48
CA GLY A 219 -15.81 9.64 -3.16
C GLY A 219 -15.76 8.45 -2.21
N LEU A 220 -14.75 8.40 -1.33
CA LEU A 220 -14.64 7.36 -0.30
C LEU A 220 -15.84 7.38 0.66
N ALA A 221 -16.25 8.56 1.12
CA ALA A 221 -17.39 8.70 2.01
C ALA A 221 -18.70 8.26 1.34
N SER A 222 -18.92 8.64 0.08
CA SER A 222 -20.08 8.21 -0.69
C SER A 222 -20.08 6.70 -0.94
N TYR A 223 -18.91 6.11 -1.24
CA TYR A 223 -18.76 4.66 -1.39
C TYR A 223 -19.09 3.91 -0.09
N ALA A 224 -18.59 4.39 1.06
CA ALA A 224 -18.88 3.82 2.38
C ALA A 224 -20.38 3.80 2.70
N LEU A 225 -21.12 4.77 2.17
CA LEU A 225 -22.57 4.90 2.34
C LEU A 225 -23.38 4.12 1.29
N GLY A 226 -22.73 3.37 0.39
CA GLY A 226 -23.38 2.66 -0.71
C GLY A 226 -23.88 3.58 -1.84
N ARG A 227 -23.50 4.86 -1.83
CA ARG A 227 -23.87 5.85 -2.85
C ARG A 227 -22.88 5.78 -4.02
N TYR A 228 -22.87 4.63 -4.70
CA TYR A 228 -21.84 4.30 -5.68
C TYR A 228 -21.84 5.24 -6.90
N ASP A 229 -23.00 5.70 -7.38
CA ASP A 229 -23.07 6.67 -8.48
C ASP A 229 -22.38 8.00 -8.13
N GLU A 230 -22.55 8.50 -6.90
CA GLU A 230 -21.87 9.70 -6.42
C GLU A 230 -20.37 9.49 -6.28
N ALA A 231 -19.96 8.30 -5.85
CA ALA A 231 -18.56 7.93 -5.74
C ALA A 231 -17.88 7.90 -7.13
N VAL A 232 -18.54 7.27 -8.13
CA VAL A 232 -18.11 7.28 -9.54
C VAL A 232 -17.96 8.72 -10.04
N ALA A 233 -18.97 9.57 -9.85
CA ALA A 233 -18.92 10.96 -10.30
C ALA A 233 -17.73 11.74 -9.68
N ALA A 234 -17.44 11.53 -8.40
CA ALA A 234 -16.32 12.19 -7.72
C ALA A 234 -14.95 11.78 -8.30
N TRP A 235 -14.74 10.49 -8.55
CA TRP A 235 -13.47 9.99 -9.10
C TRP A 235 -13.33 10.22 -10.61
N GLU A 236 -14.42 10.20 -11.38
CA GLU A 236 -14.39 10.61 -12.79
C GLU A 236 -13.98 12.07 -12.93
N ALA A 237 -14.52 12.96 -12.09
CA ALA A 237 -14.15 14.37 -12.07
C ALA A 237 -12.67 14.57 -11.69
N LEU A 238 -12.13 13.74 -10.78
CA LEU A 238 -10.70 13.77 -10.45
C LEU A 238 -9.83 13.30 -11.62
N ARG A 239 -10.23 12.20 -12.26
CA ARG A 239 -9.52 11.64 -13.42
C ARG A 239 -9.50 12.64 -14.58
N SER A 240 -10.63 13.30 -14.88
CA SER A 240 -10.73 14.24 -15.99
C SER A 240 -9.94 15.53 -15.77
N ARG A 241 -9.79 15.97 -14.51
CA ARG A 241 -9.05 17.19 -14.15
C ARG A 241 -7.54 16.96 -13.97
N GLY A 242 -7.09 15.71 -14.04
CA GLY A 242 -5.72 15.32 -13.73
C GLY A 242 -5.53 15.10 -12.23
N ALA A 243 -5.69 13.85 -11.79
CA ALA A 243 -5.42 13.48 -10.40
C ALA A 243 -3.92 13.66 -10.10
N PRO A 244 -3.54 14.19 -8.92
CA PRO A 244 -2.15 14.21 -8.47
C PRO A 244 -1.55 12.80 -8.55
N GLY A 245 -0.26 12.69 -8.89
CA GLY A 245 0.40 11.38 -9.04
C GLY A 245 0.29 10.49 -7.80
N SER A 246 0.26 11.09 -6.61
CA SER A 246 0.04 10.38 -5.33
C SER A 246 -1.37 9.79 -5.17
N LEU A 247 -2.36 10.32 -5.88
CA LEU A 247 -3.75 9.85 -5.88
C LEU A 247 -4.12 9.03 -7.12
N ALA A 248 -3.32 9.08 -8.19
CA ALA A 248 -3.70 8.50 -9.48
C ALA A 248 -4.03 6.99 -9.38
N ARG A 249 -3.23 6.24 -8.62
CA ARG A 249 -3.49 4.81 -8.36
C ARG A 249 -4.79 4.60 -7.59
N ASP A 250 -4.97 5.33 -6.50
CA ASP A 250 -6.16 5.20 -5.64
C ASP A 250 -7.42 5.58 -6.42
N VAL A 251 -7.38 6.67 -7.20
CA VAL A 251 -8.49 7.09 -8.05
C VAL A 251 -8.84 6.01 -9.08
N GLY A 252 -7.85 5.38 -9.73
CA GLY A 252 -8.09 4.28 -10.65
C GLY A 252 -8.75 3.08 -9.99
N PHE A 253 -8.20 2.63 -8.86
CA PHE A 253 -8.73 1.51 -8.09
C PHE A 253 -10.17 1.76 -7.64
N TRP A 254 -10.42 2.87 -6.95
CA TRP A 254 -11.72 3.17 -6.37
C TRP A 254 -12.79 3.46 -7.43
N LEU A 255 -12.41 4.09 -8.55
CA LEU A 255 -13.31 4.26 -9.67
C LEU A 255 -13.70 2.93 -10.30
N GLY A 256 -12.74 2.03 -10.54
CA GLY A 256 -13.02 0.69 -11.07
C GLY A 256 -13.94 -0.11 -10.14
N GLU A 257 -13.65 -0.11 -8.85
CA GLU A 257 -14.47 -0.77 -7.83
C GLU A 257 -15.90 -0.20 -7.80
N ALA A 258 -16.05 1.12 -7.79
CA ALA A 258 -17.38 1.73 -7.79
C ALA A 258 -18.14 1.52 -9.11
N LEU A 259 -17.45 1.50 -10.26
CA LEU A 259 -18.04 1.16 -11.55
C LEU A 259 -18.54 -0.28 -11.59
N GLY A 260 -17.80 -1.22 -10.99
CA GLY A 260 -18.24 -2.59 -10.79
C GLY A 260 -19.52 -2.68 -9.95
N ARG A 261 -19.65 -1.84 -8.92
CA ARG A 261 -20.85 -1.78 -8.05
C ARG A 261 -22.09 -1.25 -8.75
N VAL A 262 -21.93 -0.33 -9.69
CA VAL A 262 -23.05 0.18 -10.52
C VAL A 262 -23.29 -0.64 -11.79
N GLY A 263 -22.55 -1.74 -11.99
CA GLY A 263 -22.72 -2.63 -13.14
C GLY A 263 -22.12 -2.12 -14.46
N ARG A 264 -21.24 -1.11 -14.42
CA ARG A 264 -20.58 -0.50 -15.59
C ARG A 264 -19.18 -1.07 -15.81
N TYR A 265 -19.10 -2.38 -16.02
CA TYR A 265 -17.85 -3.13 -16.08
C TYR A 265 -16.96 -2.73 -17.27
N ASP A 266 -17.56 -2.33 -18.38
CA ASP A 266 -16.91 -1.85 -19.60
C ASP A 266 -16.05 -0.61 -19.36
N ARG A 267 -16.40 0.19 -18.34
CA ARG A 267 -15.71 1.43 -17.98
C ARG A 267 -14.69 1.25 -16.85
N ALA A 268 -14.62 0.05 -16.26
CA ALA A 268 -13.76 -0.26 -15.11
C ALA A 268 -12.33 -0.70 -15.49
N ALA A 269 -12.04 -0.88 -16.79
CA ALA A 269 -10.75 -1.30 -17.33
C ALA A 269 -9.74 -0.16 -17.51
#